data_AF-A0A353ZT39-F1
#
_entry.id   AF-A0A353ZT39-F1
#
_cell.length_a   1.000
_cell.length_b   1.000
_cell.length_c   1.000
_cell.angle_alpha   90.00
_cell.angle_beta   90.00
_cell.angle_gamma   90.00
#
_symmetry.space_group_name_H-M   'P 1'
#
loop_
_entity.id
_entity.type
_entity.pdbx_description
1 polymer ?
#
loop_
_entity_poly.entity_id
_entity_poly.type
_entity_poly.pdbx_seq_one_letter_code
_entity_poly.pdbx_strand_id
1 'polypeptide(L)'
;MGIIWAASADKHGIDREDALNAILNQIYHVQQFDEPRVDLGTRPDLFIGPTRDRRRMLEVMAVITPPNDILIFHVMEARRKILDIAETETEK
;
A
#
# COMPACT_ATOMS: atom_id res chain seq x y z
N MET A 1 8.91 15.73 -1.32
CA MET A 1 8.04 14.55 -1.22
C MET A 1 7.46 14.45 0.20
N GLY A 2 6.16 14.65 0.37
CA GLY A 2 5.43 14.52 1.63
C GLY A 2 4.61 13.24 1.68
N ILE A 3 4.52 12.63 2.87
CA ILE A 3 3.70 11.45 3.11
C ILE A 3 2.50 11.88 3.92
N ILE A 4 1.31 11.73 3.33
CA ILE A 4 0.04 12.08 3.93
C ILE A 4 -0.66 10.77 4.33
N TRP A 5 -1.18 10.74 5.55
CA TRP A 5 -1.90 9.58 6.09
C TRP A 5 -3.37 9.93 6.23
N ALA A 6 -4.24 9.17 5.56
CA ALA A 6 -5.66 9.25 5.85
C ALA A 6 -5.96 8.60 7.21
N ALA A 7 -6.98 9.09 7.92
CA ALA A 7 -7.39 8.51 9.20
C ALA A 7 -7.76 7.03 9.11
N SER A 8 -8.11 6.53 7.92
CA SER A 8 -8.37 5.10 7.68
C SER A 8 -7.12 4.23 7.75
N ALA A 9 -5.93 4.77 7.47
CA ALA A 9 -4.68 4.01 7.50
C ALA A 9 -4.32 3.55 8.93
N ASP A 10 -4.65 4.35 9.94
CA ASP A 10 -4.33 4.05 11.34
C ASP A 10 -5.34 3.06 12.00
N LYS A 11 -6.43 2.68 11.31
CA LYS A 11 -7.52 1.87 11.88
C LYS A 11 -7.11 0.48 12.36
N HIS A 12 -6.02 -0.07 11.82
CA HIS A 12 -5.56 -1.43 12.12
C HIS A 12 -4.41 -1.47 13.14
N GLY A 13 -4.05 -0.32 13.73
CA GLY A 13 -3.01 -0.26 14.78
C GLY A 13 -1.61 -0.66 14.28
N ILE A 14 -1.36 -0.50 12.98
CA ILE A 14 -0.07 -0.78 12.37
C ILE A 14 0.77 0.49 12.43
N ASP A 15 2.03 0.35 12.84
CA ASP A 15 2.96 1.46 12.87
C ASP A 15 3.21 1.98 11.45
N ARG A 16 3.18 3.30 11.30
CA ARG A 16 3.48 3.99 10.05
C ARG A 16 4.87 3.62 9.54
N GLU A 17 5.83 3.41 10.43
CA GLU A 17 7.18 2.98 10.05
C GLU A 17 7.20 1.56 9.44
N ASP A 18 6.31 0.67 9.89
CA ASP A 18 6.15 -0.66 9.29
C ASP A 18 5.47 -0.58 7.91
N ALA A 19 4.46 0.29 7.76
CA ALA A 19 3.84 0.54 6.48
C ALA A 19 4.83 1.14 5.46
N LEU A 20 5.68 2.08 5.88
CA LEU A 20 6.75 2.63 5.05
C LEU A 20 7.79 1.56 4.70
N ASN A 21 8.18 0.72 5.67
CA ASN A 21 9.09 -0.39 5.41
C ASN A 21 8.51 -1.35 4.36
N ALA A 22 7.20 -1.63 4.42
CA ALA A 22 6.52 -2.47 3.45
C ALA A 22 6.51 -1.85 2.03
N ILE A 23 6.30 -0.53 1.91
CA ILE A 23 6.42 0.17 0.61
C ILE A 23 7.85 0.08 0.07
N LEU A 24 8.86 0.37 0.91
CA LEU A 24 10.27 0.42 0.50
C LEU A 24 10.86 -0.96 0.17
N ASN A 25 10.39 -2.00 0.85
CA ASN A 25 10.86 -3.38 0.69
C ASN A 25 9.77 -4.28 0.10
N GLN A 26 8.94 -3.72 -0.77
CA GLN A 26 7.83 -4.44 -1.39
C GLN A 26 8.33 -5.67 -2.16
N ILE A 27 7.59 -6.77 -2.01
CA ILE A 27 7.73 -7.98 -2.82
C ILE A 27 6.85 -7.87 -4.06
N TYR A 28 5.67 -7.29 -3.92
CA TYR A 28 4.76 -7.03 -5.03
C TYR A 28 4.38 -5.55 -5.09
N HIS A 29 4.44 -5.00 -6.31
CA HIS A 29 3.92 -3.69 -6.66
C HIS A 29 2.88 -3.87 -7.76
N VAL A 30 1.62 -3.55 -7.49
CA VAL A 30 0.59 -3.51 -8.52
C VAL A 30 0.16 -2.07 -8.73
N GLN A 31 0.50 -1.52 -9.88
CA GLN A 31 0.11 -0.16 -10.25
C GLN A 31 -1.38 -0.11 -10.60
N GLN A 32 -2.04 0.98 -10.24
CA GLN A 32 -3.45 1.21 -10.58
C GLN A 32 -4.39 0.06 -10.15
N PHE A 33 -4.08 -0.55 -8.99
CA PHE A 33 -4.67 -1.81 -8.49
C PHE A 33 -6.19 -1.79 -8.34
N ASP A 34 -6.74 -0.66 -7.87
CA ASP A 34 -8.18 -0.54 -7.60
C ASP A 34 -8.79 0.65 -8.34
N GLU A 35 -10.11 0.75 -8.33
CA GLU A 35 -10.80 1.93 -8.83
C GLU A 35 -10.43 3.18 -8.01
N PRO A 36 -10.44 4.38 -8.62
CA PRO A 36 -10.19 5.62 -7.89
C PRO A 36 -11.21 5.79 -6.76
N ARG A 37 -10.74 5.83 -5.52
CA ARG A 37 -11.61 5.98 -4.32
C ARG A 37 -11.82 7.43 -3.89
N VAL A 38 -11.23 8.38 -4.60
CA VAL A 38 -11.27 9.82 -4.32
C VAL A 38 -11.50 10.61 -5.61
N ASP A 39 -12.13 11.78 -5.48
CA ASP A 39 -12.47 12.73 -6.57
C ASP A 39 -11.28 13.15 -7.45
N LEU A 40 -10.06 12.80 -7.06
CA LEU A 40 -8.83 13.03 -7.81
C LEU A 40 -8.65 12.11 -9.03
N GLY A 41 -9.52 11.12 -9.24
CA GLY A 41 -9.51 10.25 -10.43
C GLY A 41 -8.25 9.37 -10.58
N THR A 42 -7.33 9.42 -9.62
CA THR A 42 -6.06 8.68 -9.64
C THR A 42 -6.29 7.32 -8.99
N ARG A 43 -5.99 6.25 -9.74
CA ARG A 43 -6.05 4.89 -9.22
C ARG A 43 -4.92 4.67 -8.21
N PRO A 44 -5.21 4.05 -7.05
CA PRO A 44 -4.17 3.76 -6.08
C PRO A 44 -3.29 2.60 -6.55
N ASP A 45 -2.05 2.64 -6.11
CA ASP A 45 -1.12 1.53 -6.22
C ASP A 45 -1.24 0.64 -4.97
N LEU A 46 -1.01 -0.66 -5.14
CA LEU A 46 -0.89 -1.63 -4.07
C LEU A 46 0.57 -2.03 -3.91
N PHE A 47 1.06 -1.90 -2.67
CA PHE A 47 2.36 -2.37 -2.22
C PHE A 47 2.13 -3.52 -1.25
N ILE A 48 2.80 -4.65 -1.47
CA ILE A 48 2.84 -5.75 -0.50
C ILE A 48 4.28 -5.95 -0.05
N GLY A 49 4.54 -5.75 1.24
CA GLY A 49 5.89 -5.84 1.79
C GLY A 49 5.91 -6.21 3.27
N PRO A 50 7.09 -6.55 3.82
CA PRO A 50 7.20 -7.00 5.20
C PRO A 50 7.16 -5.84 6.19
N THR A 51 6.74 -6.13 7.42
CA THR A 51 7.05 -5.30 8.60
C THR A 51 8.56 -5.21 8.84
N ARG A 52 9.03 -4.25 9.64
CA ARG A 52 10.48 -4.09 9.93
C ARG A 52 11.10 -5.32 10.58
N ASP A 53 10.33 -6.01 11.43
CA ASP A 53 10.73 -7.27 12.07
C ASP A 53 10.58 -8.50 11.16
N ARG A 54 10.07 -8.32 9.94
CA ARG A 54 9.81 -9.35 8.92
C ARG A 54 8.88 -10.49 9.34
N ARG A 55 8.08 -10.30 10.40
CA ARG A 55 7.16 -11.34 10.89
C ARG A 55 5.83 -11.37 10.15
N ARG A 56 5.42 -10.25 9.57
CA ARG A 56 4.15 -10.10 8.87
C ARG A 56 4.35 -9.43 7.53
N MET A 57 3.45 -9.75 6.61
CA MET A 57 3.32 -9.03 5.35
C MET A 57 2.19 -8.02 5.49
N LEU A 58 2.39 -6.83 4.96
CA LEU A 58 1.41 -5.76 4.94
C LEU A 58 0.95 -5.52 3.51
N GLU A 59 -0.34 -5.28 3.35
CA GLU A 59 -0.89 -4.65 2.16
C GLU A 59 -1.04 -3.15 2.45
N VAL A 60 -0.43 -2.32 1.60
CA VAL A 60 -0.47 -0.86 1.70
C VAL A 60 -0.99 -0.32 0.39
N MET A 61 -2.09 0.46 0.43
CA MET A 61 -2.57 1.17 -0.74
C MET A 61 -2.31 2.66 -0.60
N ALA A 62 -1.76 3.23 -1.66
CA ALA A 62 -1.41 4.63 -1.71
C ALA A 62 -1.72 5.25 -3.08
N VAL A 63 -2.14 6.51 -3.06
CA VAL A 63 -2.18 7.34 -4.27
C VAL A 63 -0.88 8.11 -4.35
N ILE A 64 -0.15 7.93 -5.45
CA ILE A 64 1.06 8.69 -5.74
C ILE A 64 0.68 9.85 -6.67
N THR A 65 0.86 11.08 -6.21
CA THR A 65 0.64 12.30 -6.99
C THR A 65 1.98 12.99 -7.21
N PRO A 66 2.62 12.80 -8.38
CA PRO A 66 3.84 13.49 -8.72
C PRO A 66 3.67 15.01 -8.72
N PRO A 67 4.72 15.78 -8.38
CA PRO A 67 6.08 15.33 -8.06
C PRO A 67 6.32 14.98 -6.59
N ASN A 68 5.35 15.15 -5.69
CA ASN A 68 5.68 15.25 -4.26
C ASN A 68 4.81 14.47 -3.29
N ASP A 69 3.59 14.02 -3.60
CA ASP A 69 2.72 13.56 -2.53
C ASP A 69 2.38 12.08 -2.65
N ILE A 70 2.53 11.37 -1.53
CA ILE A 70 2.04 10.00 -1.37
C ILE A 70 0.95 10.05 -0.31
N LEU A 71 -0.28 9.76 -0.71
CA LEU A 71 -1.42 9.62 0.20
C LEU A 71 -1.62 8.14 0.52
N ILE A 72 -1.25 7.73 1.73
CA ILE A 72 -1.49 6.38 2.26
C ILE A 72 -2.84 6.38 2.96
N PHE A 73 -3.76 5.51 2.50
CA PHE A 73 -5.12 5.48 3.04
C PHE A 73 -5.56 4.09 3.51
N HIS A 74 -4.81 3.04 3.18
CA HIS A 74 -5.09 1.67 3.58
C HIS A 74 -3.80 0.98 3.99
N VAL A 75 -3.78 0.47 5.23
CA VAL A 75 -2.67 -0.33 5.76
C VAL A 75 -3.27 -1.43 6.61
N MET A 76 -3.02 -2.68 6.24
CA MET A 76 -3.39 -3.84 7.06
C MET A 76 -2.44 -5.00 6.81
N GLU A 77 -2.54 -6.04 7.64
CA GLU A 77 -1.87 -7.31 7.35
C GLU A 77 -2.40 -7.89 6.03
N ALA A 78 -1.48 -8.32 5.16
CA ALA A 78 -1.78 -8.76 3.81
C ALA A 78 -2.74 -9.96 3.86
N ARG A 79 -3.91 -9.79 3.24
CA ARG A 79 -4.89 -10.86 3.15
C ARG A 79 -4.51 -11.82 2.05
N ARG A 80 -4.76 -13.11 2.26
CA ARG A 80 -4.44 -14.16 1.27
C ARG A 80 -4.99 -13.83 -0.12
N LYS A 81 -6.24 -13.37 -0.20
CA LYS A 81 -6.86 -12.94 -1.46
C LYS A 81 -6.06 -11.85 -2.19
N ILE A 82 -5.54 -10.87 -1.46
CA ILE A 82 -4.78 -9.75 -2.05
C ILE A 82 -3.39 -10.21 -2.50
N LEU A 83 -2.77 -11.11 -1.73
CA LEU A 83 -1.52 -11.77 -2.13
C LEU A 83 -1.69 -12.56 -3.44
N ASP A 84 -2.74 -13.38 -3.56
CA ASP A 84 -2.99 -14.19 -4.75
C ASP A 84 -3.21 -13.31 -6.00
N ILE A 85 -3.92 -12.18 -5.86
CA ILE A 85 -4.09 -11.20 -6.95
C ILE A 85 -2.76 -10.55 -7.33
N ALA A 86 -1.98 -10.11 -6.33
CA ALA A 86 -0.71 -9.43 -6.59
C ALA A 86 0.32 -10.35 -7.26
N GLU A 87 0.38 -11.62 -6.86
CA GLU A 87 1.18 -12.65 -7.53
C GLU A 87 0.75 -12.79 -9.00
N THR A 88 -0.54 -12.98 -9.25
CA THR A 88 -1.08 -13.12 -10.62
C THR A 88 -0.82 -11.90 -11.50
N GLU A 89 -0.93 -10.68 -10.97
CA GLU A 89 -0.76 -9.46 -11.75
C GLU A 89 0.72 -9.09 -11.97
N THR A 90 1.64 -9.56 -11.13
CA THR A 90 3.08 -9.30 -11.29
C THR A 90 3.81 -10.36 -12.12
N GLU A 91 3.21 -11.54 -12.31
CA GLU A 91 3.72 -12.58 -13.21
C GLU A 91 3.35 -12.36 -14.70
N LYS A 92 2.53 -11.35 -15.01
CA LYS A 92 2.15 -10.97 -16.38
C LYS A 92 3.16 -10.04 -17.03
#